data_AF-A0A3B0VD15-F1
#
_entry.id   AF-A0A3B0VD15-F1
#
_cell.length_a   1.000
_cell.length_b   1.000
_cell.length_c   1.000
_cell.angle_alpha   90.00
_cell.angle_beta   90.00
_cell.angle_gamma   90.00
#
_symmetry.space_group_name_H-M   'P 1'
#
loop_
_entity.id
_entity.type
_entity.pdbx_description
1 polymer ?
#
loop_
_entity_poly.entity_id
_entity_poly.type
_entity_poly.pdbx_seq_one_letter_code
_entity_poly.pdbx_strand_id
1 'polypeptide(L)'
;MSQEDEIRFLPYEEAVKIVAAIQEEEDVRQPDHRVLTVYNHDDKEICWFDFDEVIAAAAAKDKSEEKDAVSNYILRHLPDWALDI
;
A
#
# COMPACT_ATOMS: atom_id res chain seq x y z
N MET A 1 22.10 20.43 -0.92
CA MET A 1 22.17 19.27 0.00
C MET A 1 20.95 18.45 -0.33
N SER A 2 21.09 17.44 -1.18
CA SER A 2 19.98 16.58 -1.54
C SER A 2 19.89 15.55 -0.42
N GLN A 3 19.00 15.75 0.55
CA GLN A 3 18.64 14.67 1.45
C GLN A 3 17.93 13.64 0.58
N GLU A 4 18.65 12.57 0.27
CA GLU A 4 18.02 11.30 -0.05
C GLU A 4 17.19 10.97 1.19
N ASP A 5 15.93 11.40 1.23
CA ASP A 5 14.98 10.98 2.24
C ASP A 5 14.94 9.46 2.17
N GLU A 6 15.73 8.80 3.03
CA GLU A 6 15.65 7.37 3.25
C GLU A 6 14.19 7.10 3.59
N ILE A 7 13.45 6.52 2.63
CA ILE A 7 12.06 6.17 2.81
C ILE A 7 12.04 5.16 3.96
N ARG A 8 11.59 5.62 5.12
CA ARG A 8 11.44 4.78 6.30
C ARG A 8 10.09 4.12 6.21
N PHE A 9 10.07 2.82 6.48
CA PHE A 9 8.85 2.06 6.53
C PHE A 9 8.46 1.82 7.98
N LEU A 10 7.15 1.85 8.22
CA LEU A 10 6.59 1.53 9.51
C LEU A 10 6.75 0.03 9.79
N PRO A 11 6.93 -0.33 11.07
CA PRO A 11 6.80 -1.72 11.46
C PRO A 11 5.36 -2.18 11.18
N TYR A 12 5.23 -3.43 10.75
CA TYR A 12 3.96 -4.06 10.39
C TYR A 12 2.85 -3.84 11.43
N GLU A 13 3.19 -3.93 12.72
CA GLU A 13 2.24 -3.76 13.82
C GLU A 13 1.64 -2.34 13.88
N GLU A 14 2.39 -1.32 13.49
CA GLU A 14 1.90 0.06 13.42
C GLU A 14 1.07 0.26 12.16
N ALA A 15 1.55 -0.25 11.02
CA ALA A 15 0.82 -0.19 9.76
C ALA A 15 -0.59 -0.77 9.89
N VAL A 16 -0.74 -1.93 10.55
CA VAL A 16 -2.05 -2.58 10.79
C VAL A 16 -3.00 -1.72 11.64
N LYS A 17 -2.48 -0.86 12.53
CA LYS A 17 -3.31 0.02 13.36
C LYS A 17 -3.78 1.29 12.65
N ILE A 18 -3.07 1.69 11.59
CA ILE A 18 -3.35 2.92 10.85
C ILE A 18 -4.23 2.59 9.66
N VAL A 19 -3.88 1.52 8.94
CA VAL A 19 -4.60 1.07 7.74
C VAL A 19 -5.95 0.50 8.15
N ALA A 20 -7.02 1.19 7.76
CA ALA A 20 -8.38 0.74 7.95
C ALA A 20 -8.86 -0.13 6.80
N ALA A 21 -8.51 0.25 5.57
CA ALA A 21 -8.91 -0.47 4.37
C ALA A 21 -7.87 -0.32 3.26
N ILE A 22 -7.73 -1.36 2.46
CA ILE A 22 -7.00 -1.33 1.18
C ILE A 22 -8.05 -1.60 0.11
N GLN A 23 -8.30 -0.63 -0.75
CA GLN A 23 -9.24 -0.76 -1.86
C GLN A 23 -8.48 -0.83 -3.16
N GLU A 24 -8.99 -1.65 -4.07
CA GLU A 24 -8.47 -1.74 -5.42
C GLU A 24 -9.34 -0.84 -6.30
N GLU A 25 -8.71 0.17 -6.89
CA GLU A 25 -9.37 1.20 -7.69
C GLU A 25 -8.69 1.32 -9.06
N GLU A 26 -9.40 1.86 -10.04
CA GLU A 26 -8.81 2.21 -11.32
C GLU A 26 -8.03 3.52 -11.19
N ASP A 27 -6.81 3.56 -11.73
CA ASP A 27 -6.00 4.77 -11.76
C ASP A 27 -6.73 5.84 -12.59
N VAL A 28 -7.11 6.93 -11.93
CA VAL A 28 -7.78 8.08 -12.55
C VAL A 28 -6.97 8.71 -13.69
N ARG A 29 -5.66 8.46 -13.75
CA ARG A 29 -4.75 8.96 -14.80
C ARG A 29 -4.50 7.96 -15.91
N GLN A 30 -4.69 6.67 -15.66
CA GLN A 30 -4.35 5.59 -16.60
C GLN A 30 -5.51 4.59 -16.71
N PRO A 31 -6.35 4.71 -17.75
CA PRO A 31 -7.37 3.70 -18.01
C PRO A 31 -6.71 2.33 -18.23
N ASP A 32 -7.33 1.26 -17.72
CA ASP A 32 -6.81 -0.11 -17.64
C ASP A 32 -5.66 -0.35 -16.63
N HIS A 33 -5.30 0.65 -15.81
CA HIS A 33 -4.32 0.47 -14.73
C HIS A 33 -5.03 0.41 -13.37
N ARG A 34 -4.69 -0.58 -12.55
CA ARG A 34 -5.28 -0.79 -11.21
C ARG A 34 -4.27 -0.35 -10.16
N VAL A 35 -4.76 0.37 -9.17
CA VAL A 35 -3.98 0.82 -8.01
C VAL A 35 -4.65 0.36 -6.73
N LEU A 36 -3.84 0.20 -5.70
CA LEU A 36 -4.25 -0.18 -4.36
C LEU A 36 -4.20 1.07 -3.50
N THR A 37 -5.36 1.64 -3.24
CA THR A 37 -5.54 2.80 -2.38
C THR A 37 -5.64 2.37 -0.93
N VAL A 38 -4.75 2.89 -0.09
CA VAL A 38 -4.73 2.61 1.34
C VAL A 38 -5.41 3.76 2.07
N TYR A 39 -6.43 3.43 2.85
CA TYR A 39 -7.21 4.37 3.65
C TYR A 39 -6.93 4.21 5.14
N ASN A 40 -6.91 5.32 5.87
CA ASN A 40 -6.84 5.32 7.33
C ASN A 40 -8.23 5.15 7.97
N HIS A 41 -8.28 5.09 9.30
CA HIS A 41 -9.52 5.01 10.07
C HIS A 41 -10.41 6.26 9.99
N ASP A 42 -9.88 7.37 9.46
CA ASP A 42 -10.61 8.61 9.19
C ASP A 42 -11.13 8.68 7.73
N ASP A 43 -11.11 7.56 7.00
CA ASP A 43 -11.54 7.45 5.60
C ASP A 43 -10.71 8.33 4.64
N LYS A 44 -9.49 8.71 5.04
CA LYS A 44 -8.56 9.46 4.21
C LYS A 44 -7.61 8.52 3.48
N GLU A 45 -7.40 8.80 2.21
CA GLU A 45 -6.33 8.17 1.42
C GLU A 45 -4.96 8.57 1.99
N ILE A 46 -4.15 7.56 2.31
CA ILE A 46 -2.80 7.76 2.84
C ILE A 46 -1.77 7.60 1.74
N CYS A 47 -1.88 6.51 0.99
CA CYS A 47 -0.91 6.15 -0.04
C CYS A 47 -1.52 5.22 -1.09
N TRP A 48 -0.88 5.17 -2.24
CA TRP A 48 -1.27 4.34 -3.38
C TRP A 48 -0.11 3.42 -3.75
N PHE A 49 -0.45 2.18 -4.09
CA PHE A 49 0.50 1.22 -4.64
C PHE A 49 0.03 0.74 -6.01
N ASP A 50 0.97 0.47 -6.89
CA ASP A 50 0.70 -0.15 -8.18
C ASP A 50 0.29 -1.61 -7.96
N PHE A 51 -0.86 -2.02 -8.51
CA PHE A 51 -1.35 -3.38 -8.34
C PHE A 51 -0.39 -4.40 -8.95
N ASP A 52 0.08 -4.17 -10.17
CA ASP A 52 0.95 -5.11 -10.88
C ASP A 52 2.31 -5.24 -10.19
N GLU A 53 2.86 -4.13 -9.69
CA GLU A 53 4.11 -4.14 -8.94
C GLU A 53 3.99 -4.92 -7.63
N VAL A 54 2.93 -4.66 -6.85
CA VAL A 54 2.71 -5.35 -5.58
C VAL A 54 2.46 -6.84 -5.80
N ILE A 55 1.72 -7.22 -6.84
CA ILE A 55 1.47 -8.63 -7.17
C ILE A 55 2.77 -9.33 -7.54
N ALA A 56 3.61 -8.70 -8.36
CA ALA A 56 4.91 -9.22 -8.75
C ALA A 56 5.85 -9.36 -7.53
N ALA A 57 5.84 -8.39 -6.62
CA ALA A 57 6.68 -8.36 -5.43
C ALA A 57 6.20 -9.31 -4.32
N ALA A 58 4.89 -9.43 -4.14
CA ALA A 58 4.27 -10.35 -3.19
C ALA A 58 4.42 -11.82 -3.62
N ALA A 59 4.77 -12.07 -4.89
CA ALA A 59 4.98 -13.39 -5.46
C ALA A 59 3.83 -14.36 -5.18
N ALA A 60 2.59 -13.84 -5.19
CA ALA A 60 1.39 -14.61 -4.93
C ALA A 60 1.26 -15.71 -5.98
N LYS A 61 1.19 -16.97 -5.53
CA LYS A 61 1.08 -18.14 -6.44
C LYS A 61 -0.35 -18.43 -6.86
N ASP A 62 -1.32 -18.00 -6.05
CA ASP A 62 -2.73 -18.29 -6.22
C ASP A 62 -3.59 -17.05 -5.96
N LYS A 63 -4.63 -16.85 -6.77
CA LYS A 63 -5.60 -15.73 -6.62
C LYS A 63 -6.30 -15.68 -5.26
N SER A 64 -6.39 -16.81 -4.57
CA SER A 64 -7.00 -16.87 -3.23
C SER A 64 -6.08 -16.33 -2.14
N GLU A 65 -4.76 -16.42 -2.32
CA GLU A 65 -3.77 -15.90 -1.37
C GLU A 65 -3.24 -14.52 -1.80
N GLU A 66 -3.52 -14.13 -3.04
CA GLU A 66 -3.13 -12.85 -3.64
C GLU A 66 -3.53 -11.66 -2.78
N LYS A 67 -4.79 -11.57 -2.34
CA LYS A 67 -5.27 -10.45 -1.52
C LYS A 67 -4.53 -10.35 -0.18
N ASP A 68 -4.32 -11.49 0.49
CA ASP A 68 -3.60 -11.54 1.76
C ASP A 68 -2.13 -11.20 1.58
N ALA A 69 -1.48 -11.71 0.53
CA ALA A 69 -0.07 -11.45 0.22
C ALA A 69 0.16 -9.97 -0.14
N VAL A 70 -0.72 -9.40 -0.97
CA VAL A 70 -0.74 -7.98 -1.33
C VAL A 70 -0.92 -7.11 -0.09
N SER A 71 -1.92 -7.41 0.75
CA SER A 71 -2.17 -6.66 1.98
C SER A 71 -0.96 -6.72 2.92
N ASN A 72 -0.36 -7.91 3.09
CA ASN A 72 0.85 -8.07 3.89
C ASN A 72 2.04 -7.28 3.35
N TYR A 73 2.21 -7.26 2.02
CA TYR A 73 3.28 -6.52 1.36
C TYR A 73 3.12 -5.02 1.62
N ILE A 74 1.93 -4.48 1.39
CA ILE A 74 1.59 -3.08 1.64
C ILE A 74 1.86 -2.70 3.10
N LEU A 75 1.39 -3.50 4.06
CA LEU A 75 1.58 -3.23 5.48
C LEU A 75 3.06 -3.26 5.91
N ARG A 76 3.93 -3.96 5.17
CA ARG A 76 5.38 -3.99 5.41
C ARG A 76 6.15 -2.89 4.68
N HIS A 77 5.54 -2.29 3.67
CA HIS A 77 6.11 -1.20 2.85
C HIS A 77 5.34 0.11 3.04
N LEU A 78 4.56 0.22 4.11
CA LEU A 78 3.85 1.45 4.44
C LEU A 78 4.88 2.46 4.94
N PRO A 79 4.99 3.63 4.32
CA PRO A 79 6.00 4.61 4.72
C PRO A 79 5.62 5.30 6.04
N ASP A 80 6.59 5.83 6.76
CA ASP A 80 6.38 6.49 8.06
C ASP A 80 5.60 7.80 7.99
N TRP A 81 5.67 8.52 6.87
CA TRP A 81 4.83 9.69 6.63
C TRP A 81 3.32 9.37 6.54
N ALA A 82 2.94 8.09 6.44
CA ALA A 82 1.55 7.66 6.57
C ALA A 82 0.91 8.06 7.90
N LEU A 83 1.72 8.27 8.94
CA LEU A 83 1.26 8.71 10.26
C LEU A 83 0.94 10.21 10.36
N ASP A 84 1.36 11.02 9.39
CA ASP A 84 1.31 12.49 9.47
C ASP A 84 0.04 13.10 8.80
N ILE A 85 -0.94 12.27 8.40
CA ILE A 85 -2.13 12.65 7.60
C ILE A 85 -3.38 13.04 8.40
#